data_AF-A0ABD3VNP2-F1
#
_entry.id   AF-A0ABD3VNP2-F1
#
_cell.length_a   1.000
_cell.length_b   1.000
_cell.length_c   1.000
_cell.angle_alpha   90.00
_cell.angle_beta   90.00
_cell.angle_gamma   90.00
#
_symmetry.space_group_name_H-M   'P 1'
#
loop_
_entity.id
_entity.type
_entity.pdbx_description
1 polymer ?
#
loop_
_entity_poly.entity_id
_entity_poly.type
_entity_poly.pdbx_seq_one_letter_code
_entity_poly.pdbx_strand_id
1 'polypeptide(L)'
;MEKTSGLLAVLFLCILFAQKGTAYGELSKLGNDIFLKVSQVFRLTDRSKKDGYVSLDEFLGVVLDKDFNGDNSISREEWLTIDATIGSFDKETNNREFETFDTDKNDAVTLPDVIATFSTFDAAIKRDGKISPFEFFIAYNQLVTAIPNKKIS
;
A
#
# COMPACT_ATOMS: atom_id res chain seq x y z
N MET A 1 23.20 -12.37 -17.58
CA MET A 1 23.22 -10.89 -17.60
C MET A 1 22.08 -10.46 -18.49
N GLU A 2 20.92 -10.13 -17.93
CA GLU A 2 19.80 -9.51 -18.67
C GLU A 2 18.84 -8.89 -17.63
N LYS A 3 19.00 -7.57 -17.40
CA LYS A 3 18.15 -6.72 -16.55
C LYS A 3 17.52 -5.62 -17.42
N THR A 4 16.81 -5.99 -18.49
CA THR A 4 16.27 -5.03 -19.47
C THR A 4 14.75 -5.07 -19.61
N SER A 5 14.06 -6.04 -19.02
CA SER A 5 12.61 -6.22 -19.16
C SER A 5 11.76 -5.25 -18.33
N GLY A 6 12.28 -4.73 -17.21
CA GLY A 6 11.55 -3.76 -16.36
C GLY A 6 11.50 -2.35 -16.95
N LEU A 7 12.58 -1.90 -17.61
CA LEU A 7 12.66 -0.57 -18.19
C LEU A 7 11.74 -0.43 -19.43
N LEU A 8 11.58 -1.50 -20.20
CA LEU A 8 10.67 -1.54 -21.35
C LEU A 8 9.20 -1.47 -20.92
N ALA A 9 8.83 -2.11 -19.80
CA ALA A 9 7.45 -2.05 -19.29
C ALA A 9 7.08 -0.64 -18.77
N VAL A 10 8.04 0.05 -18.12
CA VAL A 10 7.89 1.45 -17.71
C VAL A 10 7.78 2.37 -18.93
N LEU A 11 8.58 2.15 -19.97
CA LEU A 11 8.47 2.90 -21.22
C LEU A 11 7.12 2.68 -21.91
N PHE A 12 6.60 1.45 -21.91
CA PHE A 12 5.33 1.12 -22.57
C PHE A 12 4.13 1.72 -21.85
N LEU A 13 4.15 1.76 -20.51
CA LEU A 13 3.14 2.52 -19.75
C LEU A 13 3.22 4.01 -20.12
N CYS A 14 4.41 4.62 -20.06
CA CYS A 14 4.57 6.05 -20.39
C CYS A 14 4.15 6.40 -21.82
N ILE A 15 4.34 5.49 -22.80
CA ILE A 15 3.95 5.71 -24.20
C ILE A 15 2.43 5.56 -24.39
N LEU A 16 1.77 4.64 -23.68
CA LEU A 16 0.30 4.53 -23.71
C LEU A 16 -0.42 5.75 -23.09
N PHE A 17 0.23 6.47 -22.18
CA PHE A 17 -0.29 7.69 -21.55
C PHE A 17 0.02 9.00 -22.33
N ALA A 18 0.85 8.96 -23.38
CA ALA A 18 1.33 10.17 -24.08
C ALA A 18 0.43 10.66 -25.22
N GLN A 19 -0.62 9.92 -25.61
CA GLN A 19 -1.51 10.29 -26.73
C GLN A 19 -2.94 10.64 -26.26
N LYS A 20 -3.13 11.85 -25.69
CA LYS A 20 -4.26 12.80 -25.93
C LYS A 20 -4.64 13.63 -24.68
N GLY A 21 -4.26 14.91 -24.70
CA GLY A 21 -5.14 16.06 -24.36
C GLY A 21 -5.65 16.25 -22.93
N THR A 22 -5.05 17.24 -22.24
CA THR A 22 -5.55 18.13 -21.16
C THR A 22 -6.26 17.55 -19.91
N ALA A 23 -7.12 16.54 -20.00
CA ALA A 23 -7.63 15.81 -18.83
C ALA A 23 -6.56 14.87 -18.21
N TYR A 24 -5.57 14.48 -19.01
CA TYR A 24 -4.43 13.67 -18.59
C TYR A 24 -3.42 14.43 -17.73
N GLY A 25 -3.40 15.76 -17.73
CA GLY A 25 -2.46 16.53 -16.90
C GLY A 25 -2.73 16.32 -15.41
N GLU A 26 -4.00 16.37 -15.01
CA GLU A 26 -4.41 16.16 -13.62
C GLU A 26 -4.49 14.68 -13.24
N LEU A 27 -4.93 13.80 -14.16
CA LEU A 27 -4.93 12.35 -13.93
C LEU A 27 -3.51 11.76 -13.89
N SER A 28 -2.58 12.25 -14.72
CA SER A 28 -1.16 11.85 -14.64
C SER A 28 -0.48 12.43 -13.40
N LYS A 29 -0.85 13.64 -12.96
CA LYS A 29 -0.35 14.21 -11.71
C LYS A 29 -0.87 13.45 -10.50
N LEU A 30 -2.16 13.14 -10.43
CA LEU A 30 -2.77 12.34 -9.37
C LEU A 30 -2.19 10.92 -9.33
N GLY A 31 -2.05 10.28 -10.50
CA GLY A 31 -1.40 8.97 -10.63
C GLY A 31 0.07 9.00 -10.21
N ASN A 32 0.81 10.06 -10.55
CA ASN A 32 2.18 10.25 -10.13
C ASN A 32 2.29 10.48 -8.61
N ASP A 33 1.40 11.28 -8.01
CA ASP A 33 1.42 11.58 -6.58
C ASP A 33 1.10 10.33 -5.75
N ILE A 34 0.10 9.54 -6.16
CA ILE A 34 -0.21 8.25 -5.53
C ILE A 34 0.95 7.28 -5.70
N PHE A 35 1.50 7.16 -6.90
CA PHE A 35 2.66 6.30 -7.16
C PHE A 35 3.88 6.68 -6.30
N LEU A 36 4.17 7.97 -6.15
CA LEU A 36 5.27 8.45 -5.31
C LEU A 36 5.03 8.14 -3.84
N LYS A 37 3.80 8.34 -3.33
CA LYS A 37 3.44 8.01 -1.94
C LYS A 37 3.54 6.51 -1.69
N VAL A 38 2.92 5.68 -2.52
CA VAL A 38 2.96 4.22 -2.37
C VAL A 38 4.40 3.70 -2.47
N SER A 39 5.22 4.29 -3.35
CA SER A 39 6.65 3.98 -3.41
C SER A 39 7.43 4.40 -2.16
N GLN A 40 7.05 5.47 -1.49
CA GLN A 40 7.62 5.88 -0.20
C GLN A 40 7.25 4.87 0.89
N VAL A 41 5.97 4.50 0.98
CA VAL A 41 5.49 3.50 1.94
C VAL A 41 6.24 2.18 1.72
N PHE A 42 6.33 1.68 0.48
CA PHE A 42 7.05 0.45 0.18
C PHE A 42 8.49 0.47 0.68
N ARG A 43 9.23 1.57 0.45
CA ARG A 43 10.62 1.70 0.91
C ARG A 43 10.76 1.78 2.43
N LEU A 44 9.73 2.29 3.12
CA LEU A 44 9.68 2.30 4.58
C LEU A 44 9.34 0.91 5.13
N THR A 45 8.60 0.10 4.38
CA THR A 45 8.31 -1.29 4.73
C THR A 45 9.49 -2.22 4.44
N ASP A 46 10.19 -2.07 3.32
CA ASP A 46 11.44 -2.79 3.00
C ASP A 46 12.62 -2.24 3.83
N ARG A 47 12.53 -2.38 5.15
CA ARG A 47 13.41 -1.70 6.12
C ARG A 47 14.62 -2.52 6.54
N SER A 48 14.50 -3.85 6.62
CA SER A 48 15.49 -4.70 7.27
C SER A 48 16.56 -5.16 6.29
N LYS A 49 16.14 -5.74 5.16
CA LYS A 49 17.03 -6.32 4.15
C LYS A 49 17.30 -5.35 3.01
N LYS A 50 16.34 -4.45 2.70
CA LYS A 50 16.45 -3.49 1.59
C LYS A 50 16.74 -4.19 0.27
N ASP A 51 16.13 -5.35 0.07
CA ASP A 51 16.40 -6.22 -1.07
C ASP A 51 15.43 -5.99 -2.25
N GLY A 52 14.54 -5.00 -2.09
CA GLY A 52 13.52 -4.66 -3.08
C GLY A 52 12.27 -5.54 -2.97
N TYR A 53 12.13 -6.33 -1.90
CA TYR A 53 10.94 -7.09 -1.55
C TYR A 53 10.59 -6.85 -0.10
N VAL A 54 9.30 -6.92 0.22
CA VAL A 54 8.82 -6.86 1.61
C VAL A 54 8.51 -8.28 2.07
N SER A 55 9.25 -8.76 3.06
CA SER A 55 8.96 -10.01 3.76
C SER A 55 7.85 -9.84 4.80
N LEU A 56 7.29 -10.96 5.28
CA LEU A 56 6.26 -10.93 6.33
C LEU A 56 6.78 -10.24 7.61
N ASP A 57 8.01 -10.52 8.02
CA ASP A 57 8.62 -9.91 9.22
C ASP A 57 8.75 -8.39 9.09
N GLU A 58 9.08 -7.91 7.89
CA GLU A 58 9.17 -6.49 7.59
C GLU A 58 7.80 -5.81 7.59
N PHE A 59 6.81 -6.47 6.99
CA PHE A 59 5.43 -6.01 6.98
C PHE A 59 4.84 -5.95 8.39
N LEU A 60 5.01 -7.03 9.16
CA LEU A 60 4.63 -7.09 10.58
C LEU A 60 5.32 -6.00 11.38
N GLY A 61 6.62 -5.82 11.17
CA GLY A 61 7.39 -4.83 11.88
C GLY A 61 6.83 -3.42 11.72
N VAL A 62 6.42 -3.01 10.52
CA VAL A 62 5.85 -1.68 10.31
C VAL A 62 4.48 -1.54 10.96
N VAL A 63 3.66 -2.59 10.93
CA VAL A 63 2.31 -2.53 11.52
C VAL A 63 2.40 -2.52 13.05
N LEU A 64 3.22 -3.39 13.63
CA LEU A 64 3.41 -3.49 15.09
C LEU A 64 4.09 -2.26 15.70
N ASP A 65 4.82 -1.46 14.92
CA ASP A 65 5.30 -0.15 15.41
C ASP A 65 4.14 0.80 15.79
N LYS A 66 2.90 0.48 15.39
CA LYS A 66 1.68 1.20 15.77
C LYS A 66 1.05 0.73 17.09
N ASP A 67 1.45 -0.42 17.63
CA ASP A 67 0.97 -0.90 18.93
C ASP A 67 1.68 -0.13 20.05
N PHE A 68 1.11 0.99 20.47
CA PHE A 68 1.74 1.90 21.42
C PHE A 68 1.60 1.44 22.86
N ASN A 69 0.48 0.78 23.17
CA ASN A 69 0.18 0.32 24.50
C ASN A 69 0.76 -1.10 24.79
N GLY A 70 1.17 -1.83 23.74
CA GLY A 70 1.79 -3.15 23.82
C GLY A 70 0.82 -4.29 24.08
N ASP A 71 -0.46 -4.14 23.74
CA ASP A 71 -1.50 -5.14 23.97
C ASP A 71 -1.65 -6.17 22.84
N ASN A 72 -0.84 -6.07 21.78
CA ASN A 72 -0.85 -6.87 20.55
C ASN A 72 -2.10 -6.63 19.67
N SER A 73 -2.77 -5.49 19.83
CA SER A 73 -3.97 -5.12 19.11
C SER A 73 -3.94 -3.62 18.80
N ILE A 74 -3.79 -3.26 17.53
CA ILE A 74 -3.70 -1.84 17.16
C ILE A 74 -5.13 -1.29 17.04
N SER A 75 -5.49 -0.42 17.97
CA SER A 75 -6.74 0.32 17.93
C SER A 75 -6.76 1.34 16.79
N ARG A 76 -7.94 1.83 16.43
CA ARG A 76 -8.09 2.88 15.41
C ARG A 76 -7.37 4.17 15.80
N GLU A 77 -7.40 4.52 17.08
CA GLU A 77 -6.69 5.68 17.63
C GLU A 77 -5.18 5.55 17.45
N GLU A 78 -4.62 4.37 17.76
CA GLU A 78 -3.20 4.08 17.58
C GLU A 78 -2.81 4.12 16.10
N TRP A 79 -3.64 3.55 15.22
CA TRP A 79 -3.43 3.56 13.78
C TRP A 79 -3.26 4.97 13.22
N LEU A 80 -4.18 5.88 13.59
CA LEU A 80 -4.25 7.26 13.11
C LEU A 80 -3.17 8.17 13.73
N THR A 81 -2.50 7.75 14.80
CA THR A 81 -1.50 8.57 15.50
C THR A 81 -0.16 8.65 14.75
N ILE A 82 0.15 7.68 13.86
CA ILE A 82 1.47 7.55 13.20
C ILE A 82 1.63 8.24 11.85
N ASP A 83 0.57 8.75 11.24
CA ASP A 83 0.62 9.25 9.85
C ASP A 83 1.42 10.54 9.62
N ALA A 84 2.05 11.08 10.66
CA ALA A 84 3.04 12.15 10.54
C ALA A 84 4.39 11.68 9.98
N THR A 85 4.73 10.38 9.98
CA THR A 85 6.09 9.90 9.63
C THR A 85 6.23 9.20 8.27
N ILE A 86 5.15 8.63 7.71
CA ILE A 86 5.24 7.73 6.53
C ILE A 86 4.78 8.41 5.23
N GLY A 87 4.33 9.66 5.31
CA GLY A 87 3.83 10.43 4.17
C GLY A 87 2.31 10.54 4.25
N SER A 88 1.85 11.53 4.99
CA SER A 88 0.44 11.75 5.36
C SER A 88 -0.51 11.54 4.17
N PHE A 89 -1.30 10.48 4.22
CA PHE A 89 -2.61 10.51 3.60
C PHE A 89 -3.58 11.24 4.54
N ASP A 90 -4.68 11.73 3.99
CA ASP A 90 -5.72 12.36 4.79
C ASP A 90 -6.37 11.34 5.74
N LYS A 91 -7.08 11.86 6.75
CA LYS A 91 -7.77 11.04 7.77
C LYS A 91 -8.74 10.02 7.16
N GLU A 92 -9.36 10.35 6.03
CA GLU A 92 -10.31 9.45 5.36
C GLU A 92 -9.59 8.23 4.78
N THR A 93 -8.44 8.47 4.17
CA THR A 93 -7.57 7.42 3.65
C THR A 93 -7.01 6.54 4.76
N ASN A 94 -6.53 7.12 5.85
CA ASN A 94 -5.99 6.34 6.96
C ASN A 94 -7.07 5.47 7.64
N ASN A 95 -8.32 5.95 7.66
CA ASN A 95 -9.46 5.15 8.09
C ASN A 95 -9.76 3.99 7.13
N ARG A 96 -9.68 4.20 5.81
CA ARG A 96 -9.81 3.10 4.82
C ARG A 96 -8.70 2.07 4.96
N GLU A 97 -7.48 2.53 5.24
CA GLU A 97 -6.36 1.63 5.51
C GLU A 97 -6.64 0.79 6.76
N PHE A 98 -7.03 1.42 7.87
CA PHE A 98 -7.43 0.69 9.08
C PHE A 98 -8.52 -0.35 8.78
N GLU A 99 -9.59 0.06 8.09
CA GLU A 99 -10.68 -0.84 7.70
C GLU A 99 -10.25 -1.96 6.76
N THR A 100 -9.17 -1.78 6.00
CA THR A 100 -8.64 -2.87 5.18
C THR A 100 -7.87 -3.86 6.04
N PHE A 101 -7.05 -3.35 6.95
CA PHE A 101 -6.25 -4.18 7.82
C PHE A 101 -7.13 -4.93 8.82
N ASP A 102 -8.14 -4.31 9.42
CA ASP A 102 -9.15 -4.98 10.26
C ASP A 102 -10.03 -5.91 9.41
N THR A 103 -9.57 -7.15 9.22
CA THR A 103 -10.18 -8.11 8.28
C THR A 103 -11.41 -8.79 8.87
N ASP A 104 -11.43 -9.00 10.18
CA ASP A 104 -12.55 -9.62 10.89
C ASP A 104 -13.60 -8.61 11.41
N LYS A 105 -13.35 -7.31 11.26
CA LYS A 105 -14.24 -6.19 11.62
C LYS A 105 -14.49 -6.10 13.11
N ASN A 106 -13.45 -6.33 13.91
CA ASN A 106 -13.51 -6.25 15.37
C ASN A 106 -13.10 -4.87 15.92
N ASP A 107 -12.88 -3.87 15.05
CA ASP A 107 -12.40 -2.53 15.38
C ASP A 107 -10.98 -2.51 16.00
N ALA A 108 -10.18 -3.53 15.70
CA ALA A 108 -8.76 -3.61 15.99
C ALA A 108 -8.00 -4.33 14.88
N VAL A 109 -6.72 -4.00 14.71
CA VAL A 109 -5.83 -4.75 13.81
C VAL A 109 -4.95 -5.66 14.66
N THR A 110 -5.19 -6.96 14.53
CA THR A 110 -4.48 -8.01 15.27
C THR A 110 -3.43 -8.71 14.41
N LEU A 111 -2.61 -9.58 14.99
CA LEU A 111 -1.63 -10.35 14.22
C LEU A 111 -2.27 -11.18 13.06
N PRO A 112 -3.37 -11.92 13.27
CA PRO A 112 -4.12 -12.58 12.18
C PRO A 112 -4.48 -11.65 11.03
N ASP A 113 -4.93 -10.44 11.32
CA ASP A 113 -5.29 -9.43 10.34
C ASP A 113 -4.10 -9.06 9.46
N VAL A 114 -2.95 -8.76 10.08
CA VAL A 114 -1.73 -8.38 9.35
C VAL A 114 -1.25 -9.51 8.44
N ILE A 115 -1.34 -10.76 8.89
CA ILE A 115 -1.00 -11.94 8.09
C ILE A 115 -1.96 -12.09 6.89
N ALA A 116 -3.26 -11.87 7.11
CA ALA A 116 -4.26 -11.92 6.05
C ALA A 116 -4.03 -10.82 5.00
N THR A 117 -3.73 -9.59 5.43
CA THR A 117 -3.39 -8.48 4.54
C THR A 117 -2.10 -8.78 3.78
N PHE A 118 -1.04 -9.28 4.42
CA PHE A 118 0.19 -9.68 3.76
C PHE A 118 -0.07 -10.72 2.66
N SER A 119 -0.85 -11.76 2.97
CA SER A 119 -1.21 -12.81 2.01
C SER A 119 -1.98 -12.26 0.81
N THR A 120 -2.80 -11.23 1.03
CA THR A 120 -3.51 -10.51 -0.04
C THR A 120 -2.55 -9.73 -0.93
N PHE A 121 -1.59 -9.02 -0.34
CA PHE A 121 -0.58 -8.26 -1.07
C PHE A 121 0.32 -9.18 -1.89
N ASP A 122 0.87 -10.23 -1.26
CA ASP A 122 1.70 -11.25 -1.92
C ASP A 122 0.94 -11.85 -3.11
N ALA A 123 -0.32 -12.25 -2.92
CA ALA A 123 -1.12 -12.84 -4.00
C ALA A 123 -1.58 -11.87 -5.11
N ALA A 124 -1.28 -10.57 -5.05
CA ALA A 124 -1.78 -9.59 -6.02
C ALA A 124 -1.28 -9.85 -7.46
N ILE A 125 -0.08 -10.42 -7.62
CA ILE A 125 0.44 -10.91 -8.90
C ILE A 125 0.77 -12.40 -8.78
N LYS A 126 1.52 -12.81 -7.75
CA LYS A 126 1.87 -14.21 -7.52
C LYS A 126 2.18 -14.47 -6.05
N ARG A 127 1.72 -15.62 -5.54
CA ARG A 127 2.02 -16.02 -4.17
C ARG A 127 3.42 -16.65 -4.08
N ASP A 128 4.46 -15.85 -3.84
CA ASP A 128 5.83 -16.33 -3.68
C ASP A 128 6.45 -16.06 -2.29
N GLY A 129 5.63 -15.58 -1.34
CA GLY A 129 5.99 -15.39 0.07
C GLY A 129 6.69 -14.06 0.35
N LYS A 130 6.65 -13.11 -0.59
CA LYS A 130 7.24 -11.78 -0.46
C LYS A 130 6.55 -10.81 -1.40
N ILE A 131 6.39 -9.57 -0.96
CA ILE A 131 5.67 -8.56 -1.73
C ILE A 131 6.68 -7.77 -2.57
N SER A 132 6.54 -7.85 -3.90
CA SER A 132 7.29 -6.99 -4.83
C SER A 132 6.71 -5.57 -4.87
N PRO A 133 7.44 -4.58 -5.42
CA PRO A 133 6.94 -3.21 -5.53
C PRO A 133 5.64 -3.10 -6.34
N PHE A 134 5.44 -3.99 -7.33
CA PHE A 134 4.23 -4.01 -8.15
C PHE A 134 3.03 -4.64 -7.43
N GLU A 135 3.25 -5.74 -6.69
CA GLU A 135 2.23 -6.32 -5.81
C GLU A 135 1.78 -5.31 -4.76
N PHE A 136 2.74 -4.66 -4.11
CA PHE A 136 2.46 -3.60 -3.16
C PHE A 136 1.67 -2.47 -3.81
N PHE A 137 2.09 -1.99 -4.99
CA PHE A 137 1.39 -0.91 -5.67
C PHE A 137 -0.04 -1.29 -6.02
N ILE A 138 -0.29 -2.47 -6.60
CA ILE A 138 -1.64 -2.90 -6.98
C ILE A 138 -2.52 -3.03 -5.75
N ALA A 139 -2.07 -3.79 -4.75
CA ALA A 139 -2.85 -4.06 -3.56
C ALA A 139 -3.11 -2.77 -2.79
N TYR A 140 -2.06 -1.98 -2.51
CA TYR A 140 -2.18 -0.71 -1.79
C TYR A 140 -3.04 0.30 -2.57
N ASN A 141 -2.83 0.46 -3.89
CA ASN A 141 -3.62 1.37 -4.70
C ASN A 141 -5.11 1.03 -4.65
N GLN A 142 -5.47 -0.26 -4.68
CA GLN A 142 -6.86 -0.69 -4.49
C GLN A 142 -7.44 -0.24 -3.14
N LEU A 143 -6.63 -0.12 -2.08
CA LEU A 143 -7.07 0.36 -0.77
C LEU A 143 -7.31 1.87 -0.77
N VAL A 144 -6.33 2.64 -1.23
CA VAL A 144 -6.37 4.12 -1.23
C VAL A 144 -7.36 4.67 -2.25
N THR A 145 -7.53 4.01 -3.39
CA THR A 145 -8.42 4.46 -4.48
C THR A 145 -9.73 3.70 -4.58
N ALA A 146 -10.06 2.82 -3.62
CA ALA A 146 -11.41 2.30 -3.49
C ALA A 146 -12.36 3.47 -3.21
N ILE A 147 -12.85 4.07 -4.30
CA ILE A 147 -13.95 5.02 -4.30
C ILE A 147 -15.07 4.30 -3.55
N PRO A 148 -15.62 4.85 -2.45
CA PRO A 148 -16.79 4.26 -1.84
C PRO A 148 -17.82 4.18 -2.97
N ASN A 149 -18.33 2.97 -3.25
CA ASN A 149 -19.52 2.82 -4.05
C ASN A 149 -20.59 3.65 -3.36
N LYS A 150 -20.71 4.91 -3.77
CA LYS A 150 -21.79 5.79 -3.40
C LYS A 150 -23.00 5.01 -3.88
N LYS A 151 -23.78 4.49 -2.93
CA LYS A 151 -25.11 3.96 -3.23
C LYS A 151 -25.76 5.02 -4.11
N ILE A 152 -25.93 4.69 -5.39
CA ILE A 152 -26.84 5.42 -6.25
C ILE A 152 -28.20 5.04 -5.69
N SER A 153 -28.65 5.83 -4.72
CA SER A 153 -30.03 5.84 -4.23
C SER A 153 -30.94 6.36 -5.32
#